data_AF-W6NBP3-F1
#
_entry.id   AF-W6NBP3-F1
#
_cell.length_a   1.000
_cell.length_b   1.000
_cell.length_c   1.000
_cell.angle_alpha   90.00
_cell.angle_beta   90.00
_cell.angle_gamma   90.00
#
_symmetry.space_group_name_H-M   'P 1'
#
loop_
_entity.id
_entity.type
_entity.pdbx_description
1 polymer ?
#
loop_
_entity_poly.entity_id
_entity_poly.type
_entity_poly.pdbx_seq_one_letter_code
_entity_poly.pdbx_strand_id
1 'polypeptide(L)'
;MLSVKEKANEMWRKTIKALKDVKSSNVSHLQKEFLSYCRQFRTYGSTFFITEVYMSQPYTSHLRTHCGVNDYGLHLINAATMTLVSSYGHRELVWSFDVGKPYLEVHARARGHQLTIRTPQAVYISMLLNKLSGQTSS
;
A
#
# COMPACT_ATOMS: atom_id res chain seq x y z
N MET A 1 -25.79 10.98 -0.43
CA MET A 1 -24.47 10.54 -0.92
C MET A 1 -24.24 11.23 -2.26
N LEU A 2 -23.17 12.01 -2.42
CA LEU A 2 -22.91 12.73 -3.69
C LEU A 2 -22.65 11.74 -4.83
N SER A 3 -23.22 12.02 -5.99
CA SER A 3 -22.91 11.34 -7.25
C SER A 3 -21.45 11.57 -7.65
N VAL A 4 -20.93 10.71 -8.53
CA VAL A 4 -19.56 10.85 -9.09
C VAL A 4 -19.37 12.23 -9.72
N LYS A 5 -20.38 12.72 -10.44
CA LYS A 5 -20.36 14.04 -11.10
C LYS A 5 -20.28 15.19 -10.09
N GLU A 6 -21.03 15.11 -8.99
CA GLU A 6 -20.98 16.13 -7.94
C GLU A 6 -19.64 16.13 -7.21
N LYS A 7 -19.08 14.96 -6.90
CA LYS A 7 -17.73 14.83 -6.31
C LYS A 7 -16.65 15.43 -7.23
N ALA A 8 -16.74 15.17 -8.53
CA ALA A 8 -15.81 15.72 -9.51
C ALA A 8 -15.90 17.26 -9.58
N ASN A 9 -17.11 17.81 -9.60
CA ASN A 9 -17.32 19.26 -9.59
C ASN A 9 -16.82 19.92 -8.31
N GLU A 10 -17.03 19.29 -7.15
CA GLU A 10 -16.50 19.78 -5.89
C GLU A 10 -14.96 19.77 -5.88
N MET A 11 -14.35 18.67 -6.33
CA MET A 11 -12.90 18.56 -6.46
C MET A 11 -12.34 19.63 -7.40
N TRP A 12 -12.96 19.84 -8.56
CA TRP A 12 -12.59 20.88 -9.52
C TRP A 12 -12.55 22.28 -8.88
N ARG A 13 -13.58 22.66 -8.13
CA ARG A 13 -13.62 23.95 -7.43
C ARG A 13 -12.50 24.09 -6.40
N LYS A 14 -12.25 23.04 -5.62
CA LYS A 14 -11.16 23.01 -4.64
C LYS A 14 -9.79 23.15 -5.32
N THR A 15 -9.58 22.44 -6.42
CA THR A 15 -8.33 22.50 -7.19
C THR A 15 -8.08 23.87 -7.79
N ILE A 16 -9.09 24.51 -8.42
CA ILE A 16 -8.93 25.89 -8.94
C ILE A 16 -8.57 26.86 -7.82
N LYS A 17 -9.23 26.75 -6.66
CA LYS A 17 -8.93 27.61 -5.52
C LYS A 17 -7.48 27.40 -5.05
N ALA A 18 -7.07 26.16 -4.84
CA ALA A 18 -5.71 25.83 -4.43
C ALA A 18 -4.66 26.30 -5.45
N LEU A 19 -4.95 26.22 -6.75
CA LEU A 19 -4.05 26.70 -7.79
C LEU A 19 -3.79 28.21 -7.71
N LYS A 20 -4.80 29.01 -7.35
CA LYS A 20 -4.64 30.46 -7.13
C LYS A 20 -3.76 30.78 -5.92
N ASP A 21 -3.68 29.87 -4.97
CA ASP A 21 -2.86 30.04 -3.75
C ASP A 21 -1.39 29.65 -3.97
N VAL A 22 -1.03 29.06 -5.13
CA VAL A 22 0.35 28.71 -5.48
C VAL A 22 1.16 29.98 -5.76
N LYS A 23 2.14 30.27 -4.90
CA LYS A 23 2.95 31.51 -4.96
C LYS A 23 4.27 31.36 -5.72
N SER A 24 4.77 30.13 -5.85
CA SER A 24 6.06 29.85 -6.48
C SER A 24 5.90 29.58 -7.96
N SER A 25 6.68 30.24 -8.81
CA SER A 25 6.87 29.87 -10.23
C SER A 25 8.09 28.98 -10.46
N ASN A 26 8.90 28.73 -9.41
CA ASN A 26 10.07 27.87 -9.49
C ASN A 26 9.65 26.40 -9.55
N VAL A 27 9.85 25.77 -10.72
CA VAL A 27 9.46 24.38 -10.99
C VAL A 27 10.13 23.40 -10.03
N SER A 28 11.41 23.56 -9.72
CA SER A 28 12.11 22.65 -8.81
C SER A 28 11.55 22.71 -7.39
N HIS A 29 11.19 23.93 -6.94
CA HIS A 29 10.53 24.12 -5.66
C HIS A 29 9.16 23.43 -5.63
N LEU A 30 8.33 23.65 -6.65
CA LEU A 30 7.00 23.03 -6.77
C LEU A 30 7.08 21.50 -6.81
N GLN A 31 8.06 20.94 -7.53
CA GLN A 31 8.29 19.49 -7.56
C GLN A 31 8.65 18.94 -6.19
N LYS A 32 9.53 19.62 -5.44
CA LYS A 32 9.89 19.22 -4.07
C LYS A 32 8.70 19.31 -3.13
N GLU A 33 7.90 20.36 -3.26
CA GLU A 33 6.67 20.55 -2.47
C GLU A 33 5.67 19.41 -2.77
N PHE A 34 5.42 19.11 -4.05
CA PHE A 34 4.58 17.99 -4.45
C PHE A 34 5.07 16.66 -3.86
N LEU A 35 6.37 16.37 -3.97
CA LEU A 35 6.96 15.16 -3.38
C LEU A 35 6.82 15.13 -1.86
N SER A 36 6.83 16.28 -1.18
CA SER A 36 6.64 16.35 0.27
C SER A 36 5.24 15.88 0.68
N TYR A 37 4.20 16.22 -0.10
CA TYR A 37 2.85 15.69 0.10
C TYR A 37 2.79 14.21 -0.24
N CYS A 38 3.41 13.78 -1.35
CA CYS A 38 3.42 12.37 -1.75
C CYS A 38 4.04 11.46 -0.68
N ARG A 39 5.12 11.89 -0.03
CA ARG A 39 5.81 11.13 1.03
C ARG A 39 4.96 10.92 2.29
N GLN A 40 3.85 11.64 2.46
CA GLN A 40 2.93 11.42 3.58
C GLN A 40 2.04 10.19 3.37
N PHE A 41 1.89 9.71 2.13
CA PHE A 41 1.13 8.49 1.86
C PHE A 41 1.93 7.27 2.27
N ARG A 42 1.32 6.39 3.08
CA ARG A 42 1.97 5.15 3.51
C ARG A 42 2.43 4.27 2.35
N THR A 43 1.78 4.35 1.20
CA THR A 43 2.09 3.56 0.01
C THR A 43 3.15 4.20 -0.89
N TYR A 44 3.67 5.38 -0.56
CA TYR A 44 4.66 6.08 -1.38
C TYR A 44 5.90 5.20 -1.60
N GLY A 45 6.40 5.16 -2.85
CA GLY A 45 7.57 4.33 -3.19
C GLY A 45 7.34 2.82 -3.18
N SER A 46 6.09 2.34 -3.09
CA SER A 46 5.78 0.91 -3.13
C SER A 46 6.10 0.25 -4.46
N THR A 47 6.72 -0.92 -4.40
CA THR A 47 6.63 -1.92 -5.48
C THR A 47 5.34 -2.70 -5.32
N PHE A 48 4.52 -2.76 -6.37
CA PHE A 48 3.20 -3.40 -6.33
C PHE A 48 3.18 -4.75 -7.04
N PHE A 49 2.53 -5.72 -6.41
CA PHE A 49 2.31 -7.08 -6.88
C PHE A 49 0.82 -7.35 -7.02
N ILE A 50 0.42 -8.10 -8.05
CA ILE A 50 -0.96 -8.59 -8.17
C ILE A 50 -1.08 -9.86 -7.34
N THR A 51 -2.06 -9.88 -6.44
CA THR A 51 -2.20 -10.95 -5.44
C THR A 51 -3.66 -11.30 -5.17
N GLU A 52 -3.86 -12.53 -4.67
CA GLU A 52 -5.09 -12.94 -4.00
C GLU A 52 -4.77 -13.13 -2.52
N VAL A 53 -5.47 -12.41 -1.65
CA VAL A 53 -5.25 -12.42 -0.21
C VAL A 53 -6.40 -13.13 0.48
N TYR A 54 -6.08 -14.10 1.30
CA TYR A 54 -7.01 -14.80 2.18
C TYR A 54 -6.73 -14.33 3.60
N MET A 55 -7.71 -13.75 4.29
CA MET A 55 -7.57 -13.40 5.70
C MET A 55 -8.33 -14.43 6.54
N SER A 56 -7.61 -15.18 7.38
CA SER A 56 -8.23 -16.10 8.33
C SER A 56 -8.75 -15.35 9.57
N GLN A 57 -8.15 -14.20 9.89
CA GLN A 57 -8.56 -13.34 11.00
C GLN A 57 -8.40 -11.85 10.61
N PRO A 58 -9.49 -11.05 10.62
CA PRO A 58 -10.90 -11.50 10.61
C PRO A 58 -11.17 -12.35 9.37
N TYR A 59 -12.10 -13.31 9.45
CA TYR A 59 -12.46 -14.12 8.28
C TYR A 59 -13.07 -13.23 7.19
N THR A 60 -12.35 -13.05 6.10
CA THR A 60 -12.86 -12.43 4.88
C THR A 60 -12.64 -13.39 3.72
N SER A 61 -13.58 -13.45 2.78
CA SER A 61 -13.37 -14.17 1.52
C SER A 61 -12.08 -13.71 0.83
N HIS A 62 -11.59 -14.50 -0.12
CA HIS A 62 -10.42 -14.13 -0.91
C HIS A 62 -10.63 -12.77 -1.58
N LEU A 63 -9.61 -11.90 -1.47
CA LEU A 63 -9.64 -10.55 -1.98
C LEU A 63 -8.53 -10.38 -3.01
N ARG A 64 -8.88 -9.97 -4.23
CA ARG A 64 -7.88 -9.56 -5.22
C ARG A 64 -7.33 -8.18 -4.84
N THR A 65 -6.01 -8.10 -4.63
CA THR A 65 -5.36 -6.86 -4.21
C THR A 65 -4.10 -6.55 -5.01
N HIS A 66 -3.80 -5.25 -5.10
CA HIS A 66 -2.43 -4.80 -5.31
C HIS A 66 -1.72 -4.79 -3.94
N CYS A 67 -0.78 -5.71 -3.76
CA CYS A 67 0.07 -5.79 -2.60
C CYS A 67 1.29 -4.89 -2.81
N GLY A 68 1.37 -3.77 -2.10
CA GLY A 68 2.49 -2.83 -2.12
C GLY A 68 3.50 -3.13 -1.02
N VAL A 69 4.79 -3.08 -1.34
CA VAL A 69 5.88 -3.15 -0.37
C VAL A 69 6.82 -1.96 -0.55
N ASN A 70 7.12 -1.25 0.54
CA ASN A 70 8.08 -0.13 0.57
C ASN A 70 8.89 -0.12 1.89
N ASP A 71 9.58 0.97 2.15
CA ASP A 71 10.35 1.24 3.36
C ASP A 71 9.49 1.41 4.63
N TYR A 72 8.18 1.66 4.50
CA TYR A 72 7.25 1.63 5.63
C TYR A 72 6.81 0.21 5.99
N GLY A 73 6.40 -0.60 5.00
CA GLY A 73 5.85 -1.93 5.25
C GLY A 73 5.09 -2.54 4.08
N LEU A 74 3.98 -3.23 4.40
CA LEU A 74 3.13 -3.95 3.46
C LEU A 74 1.73 -3.33 3.39
N HIS A 75 1.20 -3.19 2.18
CA HIS A 75 -0.05 -2.50 1.90
C HIS A 75 -0.95 -3.34 1.01
N LEU A 76 -2.22 -3.44 1.37
CA LEU A 76 -3.21 -4.15 0.57
C LEU A 76 -4.20 -3.13 0.01
N ILE A 77 -4.24 -3.00 -1.31
CA ILE A 77 -5.18 -2.12 -2.02
C ILE A 77 -6.14 -3.01 -2.80
N ASN A 78 -7.45 -2.83 -2.62
CA ASN A 78 -8.45 -3.57 -3.39
C ASN A 78 -8.26 -3.30 -4.90
N ALA A 79 -8.12 -4.36 -5.69
CA ALA A 79 -7.81 -4.22 -7.12
C ALA A 79 -8.93 -3.60 -7.96
N ALA A 80 -10.19 -3.73 -7.52
CA ALA A 80 -11.34 -3.17 -8.22
C ALA A 80 -11.62 -1.72 -7.81
N THR A 81 -11.54 -1.41 -6.51
CA THR A 81 -11.94 -0.09 -5.99
C THR A 81 -10.78 0.85 -5.74
N MET A 82 -9.54 0.37 -5.86
CA MET A 82 -8.30 1.10 -5.52
C MET A 82 -8.30 1.67 -4.09
N THR A 83 -9.15 1.13 -3.22
CA THR A 83 -9.23 1.53 -1.81
C THR A 83 -8.14 0.81 -1.00
N LEU A 84 -7.43 1.55 -0.16
CA LEU A 84 -6.48 0.97 0.80
C LEU A 84 -7.25 0.16 1.85
N VAL A 85 -7.12 -1.15 1.81
CA VAL A 85 -7.80 -2.10 2.70
C VAL A 85 -7.05 -2.22 4.02
N SER A 86 -5.73 -2.33 3.95
CA SER A 86 -4.87 -2.46 5.12
C SER A 86 -3.47 -1.98 4.83
N SER A 87 -2.79 -1.50 5.87
CA SER A 87 -1.42 -1.00 5.81
C SER A 87 -0.74 -1.35 7.12
N TYR A 88 0.30 -2.17 7.01
CA TYR A 88 1.03 -2.75 8.13
C TYR A 88 2.48 -2.28 8.08
N GLY A 89 3.01 -1.79 9.20
CA GLY A 89 4.41 -1.41 9.30
C GLY A 89 5.33 -2.63 9.46
N HIS A 90 6.60 -2.51 9.06
CA HIS A 90 7.55 -3.63 9.16
C HIS A 90 7.62 -4.26 10.56
N ARG A 91 7.62 -3.45 11.63
CA ARG A 91 7.79 -3.95 13.02
C ARG A 91 6.64 -4.85 13.51
N GLU A 92 5.43 -4.66 13.00
CA GLU A 92 4.27 -5.49 13.38
C GLU A 92 4.15 -6.76 12.54
N LEU A 93 4.87 -6.86 11.42
CA LEU A 93 4.81 -7.99 10.50
C LEU A 93 5.78 -9.09 10.90
N VAL A 94 5.28 -10.33 10.84
CA VAL A 94 6.06 -11.56 10.74
C VAL A 94 5.59 -12.27 9.48
N TRP A 95 6.51 -12.81 8.69
CA TRP A 95 6.16 -13.53 7.47
C TRP A 95 7.03 -14.77 7.28
N SER A 96 6.50 -15.74 6.56
CA SER A 96 7.21 -16.95 6.19
C SER A 96 6.91 -17.33 4.74
N PHE A 97 7.95 -17.68 4.00
CA PHE A 97 7.87 -18.15 2.63
C PHE A 97 8.64 -19.47 2.53
N ASP A 98 7.96 -20.53 2.10
CA ASP A 98 8.61 -21.80 1.79
C ASP A 98 8.89 -21.90 0.29
N VAL A 99 10.12 -22.32 -0.04
CA VAL A 99 10.53 -22.51 -1.43
C VAL A 99 9.58 -23.50 -2.12
N GLY A 100 9.09 -23.11 -3.30
CA GLY A 100 8.15 -23.91 -4.10
C GLY A 100 6.67 -23.63 -3.83
N LYS A 101 6.32 -22.86 -2.79
CA LYS A 101 4.93 -22.45 -2.56
C LYS A 101 4.59 -21.16 -3.30
N PRO A 102 3.41 -21.05 -3.95
CA PRO A 102 2.99 -19.84 -4.66
C PRO A 102 2.33 -18.81 -3.72
N TYR A 103 2.74 -18.75 -2.45
CA TYR A 103 2.17 -17.86 -1.45
C TYR A 103 3.14 -17.52 -0.33
N LEU A 104 2.83 -16.42 0.37
CA LEU A 104 3.49 -15.94 1.59
C LEU A 104 2.48 -15.97 2.73
N GLU A 105 2.84 -16.57 3.87
CA GLU A 105 2.07 -16.42 5.10
C GLU A 105 2.54 -15.17 5.84
N VAL A 106 1.60 -14.34 6.29
CA VAL A 106 1.89 -13.07 6.96
C VAL A 106 1.01 -12.93 8.20
N HIS A 107 1.64 -12.60 9.31
CA HIS A 107 0.98 -12.30 10.57
C HIS A 107 1.26 -10.85 10.98
N ALA A 108 0.22 -10.03 11.08
CA ALA A 108 0.30 -8.67 11.59
C ALA A 108 -0.04 -8.66 13.09
N ARG A 109 1.00 -8.80 13.92
CA ARG A 109 0.91 -9.07 15.37
C ARG A 109 0.05 -8.05 16.11
N ALA A 110 0.26 -6.77 15.85
CA ALA A 110 -0.45 -5.69 16.56
C ALA A 110 -1.97 -5.67 16.29
N ARG A 111 -2.40 -6.25 15.17
CA ARG A 111 -3.82 -6.32 14.78
C ARG A 111 -4.40 -7.72 14.95
N GLY A 112 -3.59 -8.73 15.25
CA GLY A 112 -4.00 -10.13 15.25
C GLY A 112 -4.42 -10.64 13.87
N HIS A 113 -4.04 -9.97 12.77
CA HIS A 113 -4.42 -10.42 11.44
C HIS A 113 -3.52 -11.55 10.96
N GLN A 114 -4.10 -12.54 10.30
CA GLN A 114 -3.40 -13.64 9.66
C GLN A 114 -3.83 -13.70 8.20
N LEU A 115 -2.83 -13.70 7.32
CA LEU A 115 -3.00 -13.48 5.88
C LEU A 115 -2.20 -14.53 5.10
N THR A 116 -2.81 -15.13 4.10
CA THR A 116 -2.10 -15.85 3.05
C THR A 116 -2.14 -15.01 1.78
N ILE A 117 -0.98 -14.53 1.32
CA ILE A 117 -0.83 -13.73 0.11
C ILE A 117 -0.39 -14.65 -1.03
N ARG A 118 -1.32 -15.02 -1.92
CA ARG A 118 -1.06 -15.91 -3.04
C ARG A 118 -0.67 -15.13 -4.29
N THR A 119 0.47 -15.48 -4.88
CA THR A 119 0.94 -14.95 -6.17
C THR A 119 2.16 -15.77 -6.65
N PRO A 120 2.35 -15.95 -7.98
CA PRO A 120 3.59 -16.49 -8.52
C PRO A 120 4.85 -15.68 -8.14
N GLN A 121 4.68 -14.44 -7.69
CA GLN A 121 5.75 -13.50 -7.34
C GLN A 121 6.06 -13.49 -5.82
N ALA A 122 5.58 -14.48 -5.06
CA ALA A 122 5.65 -14.48 -3.59
C ALA A 122 7.08 -14.41 -3.06
N VAL A 123 8.04 -15.05 -3.76
CA VAL A 123 9.47 -14.98 -3.44
C VAL A 123 9.98 -13.52 -3.45
N TYR A 124 9.57 -12.71 -4.43
CA TYR A 124 10.02 -11.32 -4.55
C TYR A 124 9.43 -10.44 -3.46
N ILE A 125 8.18 -10.70 -3.05
CA ILE A 125 7.57 -10.02 -1.89
C ILE A 125 8.37 -10.33 -0.63
N SER A 126 8.67 -11.61 -0.37
CA SER A 126 9.48 -12.04 0.78
C SER A 126 10.87 -11.39 0.78
N MET A 127 11.56 -11.40 -0.37
CA MET A 127 12.89 -10.78 -0.51
C MET A 127 12.86 -9.28 -0.25
N LEU A 128 11.84 -8.56 -0.73
CA LEU A 128 11.69 -7.12 -0.47
C LEU A 128 11.40 -6.84 1.01
N LEU A 129 10.52 -7.62 1.65
CA LEU A 129 10.25 -7.48 3.08
C LEU A 129 11.51 -7.73 3.91
N ASN A 130 12.28 -8.78 3.60
CA ASN A 130 13.56 -9.04 4.26
C ASN A 130 14.54 -7.87 4.07
N LYS A 131 14.66 -7.35 2.84
CA LYS A 131 15.58 -6.25 2.54
C LYS A 131 15.19 -4.94 3.22
N LEU A 132 13.91 -4.60 3.25
CA LEU A 132 13.42 -3.28 3.68
C LEU A 132 13.06 -3.22 5.16
N SER A 133 12.76 -4.35 5.80
CA SER A 133 12.39 -4.37 7.22
C SER A 133 13.56 -4.15 8.16
N GLY A 134 14.80 -4.37 7.70
CA GLY A 134 16.00 -4.38 8.54
C GLY A 134 15.97 -5.47 9.62
N GLN A 135 15.00 -6.39 9.59
CA GLN A 135 14.95 -7.54 10.47
C GLN A 135 15.96 -8.55 9.93
N THR A 136 17.09 -8.71 10.62
CA THR A 136 18.04 -9.78 10.32
C THR A 136 17.33 -11.12 10.52
N SER A 137 17.23 -11.91 9.45
CA SER A 137 16.75 -13.29 9.51
C SER A 137 17.61 -14.06 10.52
N SER A 138 17.04 -14.36 11.68
CA SER A 138 17.62 -15.24 12.71
C SER A 138 17.44 -16.69 12.31
#